data_AF-E2SPI9-F1
#
_entry.id   AF-E2SPI9-F1
#
_cell.length_a   1.000
_cell.length_b   1.000
_cell.length_c   1.000
_cell.angle_alpha   90.00
_cell.angle_beta   90.00
_cell.angle_gamma   90.00
#
_symmetry.space_group_name_H-M   'P 1'
#
loop_
_entity.id
_entity.type
_entity.pdbx_description
1 polymer ?
#
loop_
_entity_poly.entity_id
_entity_poly.type
_entity_poly.pdbx_seq_one_letter_code
_entity_poly.pdbx_strand_id
1 'polypeptide(L)'
;MRKKSIILLIVLLCIALGAVCYAKRMKEIEENIHFIKEDSTREILWGESLAEKDFVELDSSVKDATVLFHYDDSIINKEQLLTVTVSCNGYKTSRGFNLTIIDTDPPIIKYTGPAKIEGDPNFRLSDYLQVYDIRPYDKVKFDLHEKDGSNKQSYYEYICDENNQTCNFDQDAVGIHNVHIFAYDGHGNEAYKTIKITVTPPAYH
;
A
#
# COMPACT_ATOMS: atom_id res chain seq x y z
N MET A 1 -11.81 13.10 67.40
CA MET A 1 -11.86 13.79 66.09
C MET A 1 -10.48 14.25 65.59
N ARG A 2 -9.62 14.85 66.42
CA ARG A 2 -8.27 15.38 66.06
C ARG A 2 -7.35 14.42 65.29
N LYS A 3 -7.23 13.14 65.71
CA LYS A 3 -6.37 12.13 65.02
C LYS A 3 -6.85 11.79 63.60
N LYS A 4 -8.16 11.75 63.35
CA LYS A 4 -8.73 11.45 62.02
C LYS A 4 -8.51 12.62 61.04
N SER A 5 -8.61 13.87 61.51
CA SER A 5 -8.29 15.05 60.68
C SER A 5 -6.82 15.15 60.31
N ILE A 6 -5.89 14.77 61.20
CA ILE A 6 -4.45 14.79 60.90
C ILE A 6 -4.11 13.73 59.84
N ILE A 7 -4.67 12.52 59.95
CA ILE A 7 -4.48 11.47 58.93
C ILE A 7 -5.02 11.93 57.58
N LEU A 8 -6.22 12.53 57.55
CA LEU A 8 -6.80 13.06 56.32
C LEU A 8 -5.93 14.16 55.69
N LEU A 9 -5.38 15.06 56.51
CA LEU A 9 -4.48 16.13 56.05
C LEU A 9 -3.18 15.56 55.44
N ILE A 10 -2.59 14.53 56.07
CA ILE A 10 -1.37 13.86 55.56
C ILE A 10 -1.67 13.18 54.22
N VAL A 11 -2.80 12.46 54.11
CA VAL A 11 -3.21 11.82 52.86
C VAL A 11 -3.39 12.84 51.74
N LEU A 12 -4.06 13.96 52.01
CA LEU A 12 -4.22 15.05 51.04
C LEU A 12 -2.87 15.65 50.62
N LEU A 13 -1.93 15.82 51.56
CA LEU A 13 -0.57 16.28 51.26
C LEU A 13 0.17 15.30 50.35
N CYS A 14 0.10 13.99 50.63
CA CYS A 14 0.72 12.96 49.80
C CYS A 14 0.16 12.94 48.38
N ILE A 15 -1.16 13.12 48.21
CA ILE A 15 -1.79 13.22 46.89
C ILE A 15 -1.28 14.47 46.15
N ALA A 16 -1.23 15.62 46.82
CA ALA A 16 -0.75 16.86 46.21
C ALA A 16 0.74 16.77 45.79
N LEU A 17 1.59 16.22 46.67
CA LEU A 17 3.00 15.96 46.36
C LEU A 17 3.15 14.97 45.20
N GLY A 18 2.37 13.88 45.20
CA GLY A 18 2.34 12.92 44.10
C GLY A 18 1.97 13.55 42.77
N ALA A 19 0.97 14.44 42.75
CA ALA A 19 0.57 15.18 41.55
C ALA A 19 1.67 16.13 41.04
N VAL A 20 2.37 16.83 41.93
CA VAL A 20 3.50 17.70 41.55
C VAL A 20 4.66 16.89 40.97
N CYS A 21 5.02 15.77 41.61
CA CYS A 21 6.04 14.85 41.11
C CYS A 21 5.66 14.29 39.73
N TYR A 22 4.40 13.90 39.54
CA TYR A 22 3.89 13.43 38.25
C TYR A 22 3.99 14.52 37.17
N ALA A 23 3.51 15.74 37.45
CA ALA A 23 3.57 16.85 36.51
C ALA A 23 5.01 17.20 36.09
N LYS A 24 5.94 17.21 37.05
CA LYS A 24 7.36 17.44 36.76
C LYS A 24 7.92 16.35 35.84
N ARG A 25 7.60 15.08 36.11
CA ARG A 25 8.03 13.95 35.27
C ARG A 25 7.43 14.03 33.85
N MET A 26 6.16 14.40 33.72
CA MET A 26 5.54 14.59 32.40
C MET A 26 6.21 15.69 31.59
N LYS A 27 6.52 16.81 32.25
CA LYS A 27 7.24 17.93 31.61
C LYS A 27 8.65 17.54 31.16
N GLU A 28 9.36 16.76 31.98
CA GLU A 28 10.68 16.24 31.60
C GLU A 28 10.58 15.29 30.39
N ILE A 29 9.57 14.41 30.33
CA ILE A 29 9.35 13.55 29.16
C ILE A 29 9.06 14.39 27.91
N GLU A 30 8.19 15.39 28.03
CA GLU A 30 7.85 16.31 26.93
C GLU A 30 9.08 17.03 26.38
N GLU A 31 9.94 17.56 27.25
CA GLU A 31 11.16 18.28 26.87
C GLU A 31 12.21 17.39 26.18
N ASN A 32 12.09 16.06 26.28
CA ASN A 32 13.03 15.09 25.70
C ASN A 32 12.51 14.41 24.42
N ILE A 33 11.32 14.78 23.94
CA ILE A 33 10.75 14.30 22.68
C ILE A 33 10.81 15.44 21.65
N HIS A 34 11.60 15.25 20.60
CA HIS A 34 11.82 16.28 19.59
C HIS A 34 11.35 15.80 18.22
N PHE A 35 10.19 16.28 17.77
CA PHE A 35 9.78 16.04 16.40
C PHE A 35 10.64 16.86 15.43
N ILE A 36 11.19 16.19 14.42
CA ILE A 36 11.99 16.82 13.38
C ILE A 36 11.15 17.90 12.69
N LYS A 37 11.71 19.11 12.60
CA LYS A 37 11.05 20.24 11.96
C LYS A 37 11.40 20.23 10.48
N GLU A 38 10.59 19.51 9.72
CA GLU A 38 10.68 19.53 8.27
C GLU A 38 9.30 19.77 7.68
N ASP A 39 9.21 20.80 6.83
CA ASP A 39 7.97 21.25 6.20
C ASP A 39 7.83 20.69 4.77
N SER A 40 8.79 19.87 4.32
CA SER A 40 8.76 19.20 3.02
C SER A 40 7.91 17.93 3.08
N THR A 41 7.29 17.58 1.96
CA THR A 41 6.56 16.32 1.82
C THR A 41 7.55 15.17 1.78
N ARG A 42 7.30 14.16 2.63
CA ARG A 42 8.06 12.91 2.65
C ARG A 42 7.56 12.00 1.54
N GLU A 43 8.48 11.40 0.80
CA GLU A 43 8.16 10.42 -0.23
C GLU A 43 8.71 9.05 0.18
N ILE A 44 7.86 8.03 0.10
CA ILE A 44 8.27 6.63 0.30
C ILE A 44 7.75 5.77 -0.84
N LEU A 45 8.41 4.65 -1.12
CA LEU A 45 7.88 3.69 -2.07
C LEU A 45 6.73 2.89 -1.45
N TRP A 46 5.80 2.42 -2.29
CA TRP A 46 4.70 1.59 -1.83
C TRP A 46 5.20 0.30 -1.18
N GLY A 47 4.78 0.08 0.08
CA GLY A 47 5.22 -1.04 0.92
C GLY A 47 6.50 -0.79 1.74
N GLU A 48 7.15 0.36 1.55
CA GLU A 48 8.31 0.74 2.36
C GLU A 48 7.89 1.08 3.80
N SER A 49 8.73 0.71 4.76
CA SER A 49 8.52 1.03 6.17
C SER A 49 9.07 2.41 6.52
N LEU A 50 8.33 3.17 7.32
CA LEU A 50 8.78 4.44 7.88
C LEU A 50 9.79 4.21 9.00
N ALA A 51 10.91 4.91 8.99
CA ALA A 51 11.90 4.85 10.06
C ALA A 51 11.66 5.97 11.09
N GLU A 52 11.54 5.61 12.38
CA GLU A 52 11.26 6.53 13.49
C GLU A 52 12.20 7.74 13.53
N LYS A 53 13.49 7.49 13.29
CA LYS A 53 14.55 8.51 13.26
C LYS A 53 14.34 9.63 12.24
N ASP A 54 13.48 9.43 11.24
CA ASP A 54 13.22 10.43 10.19
C ASP A 54 12.13 11.43 10.62
N PHE A 55 11.49 11.19 11.77
CA PHE A 55 10.36 11.98 12.28
C PHE A 55 10.55 12.47 13.72
N VAL A 56 11.25 11.71 14.55
CA VAL A 56 11.44 12.04 15.96
C VAL A 56 12.84 11.68 16.44
N GLU A 57 13.43 12.61 17.18
CA GLU A 57 14.62 12.40 18.00
C GLU A 57 14.18 12.20 19.46
N LEU A 58 14.67 11.12 20.07
CA LEU A 58 14.35 10.71 21.42
C LEU A 58 15.62 10.74 22.27
N ASP A 59 15.63 11.58 23.30
CA ASP A 59 16.75 11.64 24.23
C ASP A 59 16.82 10.41 25.14
N SER A 60 17.98 10.21 25.78
CA SER A 60 18.28 9.01 26.58
C SER A 60 17.25 8.68 27.68
N SER A 61 16.54 9.68 28.21
CA SER A 61 15.50 9.56 29.24
C SER A 61 14.17 9.01 28.69
N VAL A 62 13.95 9.08 27.38
CA VAL A 62 12.72 8.64 26.69
C VAL A 62 13.01 7.64 25.57
N LYS A 63 14.21 7.06 25.54
CA LYS A 63 14.63 6.06 24.53
C LYS A 63 13.71 4.84 24.40
N ASP A 64 12.96 4.52 25.46
CA ASP A 64 12.03 3.39 25.50
C ASP A 64 10.59 3.81 25.11
N ALA A 65 10.43 5.01 24.53
CA ALA A 65 9.14 5.47 24.00
C ALA A 65 8.71 4.61 22.82
N THR A 66 7.40 4.46 22.66
CA THR A 66 6.80 3.83 21.48
C THR A 66 6.44 4.90 20.46
N VAL A 67 6.88 4.74 19.23
CA VAL A 67 6.51 5.59 18.09
C VAL A 67 5.54 4.83 17.20
N LEU A 68 4.43 5.47 16.84
CA LEU A 68 3.40 4.90 15.96
C LEU A 68 3.13 5.85 14.80
N PHE A 69 2.99 5.27 13.62
CA PHE A 69 2.65 5.96 12.38
C PHE A 69 1.18 5.70 12.04
N HIS A 70 0.43 6.75 11.76
CA HIS A 70 -0.96 6.67 11.33
C HIS A 70 -1.13 7.37 9.99
N TYR A 71 -1.43 6.60 8.95
CA TYR A 71 -1.67 7.04 7.58
C TYR A 71 -2.53 6.00 6.85
N ASP A 72 -3.03 6.34 5.66
CA ASP A 72 -3.82 5.44 4.81
C ASP A 72 -2.92 4.88 3.70
N ASP A 73 -2.59 3.60 3.78
CA ASP A 73 -1.70 2.92 2.83
C ASP A 73 -2.35 2.62 1.47
N SER A 74 -3.63 3.00 1.29
CA SER A 74 -4.34 2.93 0.01
C SER A 74 -4.30 4.24 -0.78
N ILE A 75 -3.87 5.35 -0.17
CA ILE A 75 -3.71 6.64 -0.86
C ILE A 75 -2.33 6.69 -1.52
N ILE A 76 -2.27 6.19 -2.75
CA ILE A 76 -1.06 6.12 -3.57
C ILE A 76 -0.99 7.30 -4.54
N ASN A 77 0.24 7.77 -4.81
CA ASN A 77 0.58 8.86 -5.73
C ASN A 77 -0.16 10.18 -5.45
N LYS A 78 -0.54 10.40 -4.18
CA LYS A 78 -1.21 11.61 -3.68
C LYS A 78 -0.66 11.97 -2.29
N GLU A 79 -0.54 13.26 -2.04
CA GLU A 79 -0.18 13.77 -0.72
C GLU A 79 -1.28 13.48 0.30
N GLN A 80 -0.88 13.02 1.48
CA GLN A 80 -1.75 12.71 2.62
C GLN A 80 -1.08 13.12 3.94
N LEU A 81 -1.91 13.22 4.99
CA LEU A 81 -1.43 13.50 6.34
C LEU A 81 -0.93 12.22 7.02
N LEU A 82 0.35 12.19 7.37
CA LEU A 82 0.93 11.22 8.30
C LEU A 82 0.91 11.78 9.72
N THR A 83 0.27 11.09 10.66
CA THR A 83 0.34 11.45 12.09
C THR A 83 1.32 10.54 12.80
N VAL A 84 2.40 11.12 13.32
CA VAL A 84 3.40 10.43 14.15
C VAL A 84 3.05 10.64 15.61
N THR A 85 2.83 9.56 16.34
CA THR A 85 2.47 9.57 17.75
C THR A 85 3.60 8.96 18.57
N VAL A 86 4.02 9.67 19.62
CA VAL A 86 5.02 9.19 20.58
C VAL A 86 4.34 9.00 21.93
N SER A 87 4.52 7.83 22.54
CA SER A 87 4.04 7.55 23.89
C SER A 87 5.15 7.02 24.79
N CYS A 88 5.26 7.59 25.98
CA CYS A 88 6.25 7.19 26.98
C CYS A 88 5.69 7.38 28.39
N ASN A 89 5.66 6.32 29.20
CA ASN A 89 5.33 6.38 30.64
C ASN A 89 4.02 7.13 30.98
N GLY A 90 2.98 7.00 30.14
CA GLY A 90 1.68 7.67 30.31
C GLY A 90 1.58 9.06 29.68
N TYR A 91 2.70 9.63 29.21
CA TYR A 91 2.70 10.79 28.32
C TYR A 91 2.43 10.36 26.88
N LYS A 92 1.72 11.21 26.13
CA LYS A 92 1.42 11.01 24.71
C LYS A 92 1.42 12.36 24.00
N THR A 93 2.13 12.44 22.88
CA THR A 93 2.14 13.60 22.00
C THR A 93 2.14 13.14 20.54
N SER A 94 1.75 14.02 19.62
CA SER A 94 1.68 13.71 18.20
C SER A 94 1.96 14.92 17.33
N ARG A 95 2.52 14.68 16.15
CA ARG A 95 2.72 15.70 15.12
C ARG A 95 2.32 15.17 13.74
N GLY A 96 1.73 16.05 12.94
CA GLY A 96 1.41 15.79 11.54
C GLY A 96 2.60 16.11 10.63
N PHE A 97 2.77 15.29 9.59
CA PHE A 97 3.71 15.42 8.50
C PHE A 97 2.99 15.19 7.17
N ASN A 98 3.50 15.76 6.09
CA ASN A 98 3.01 15.43 4.75
C ASN A 98 3.74 14.18 4.23
N LEU A 99 2.99 13.24 3.69
CA LEU A 99 3.49 11.98 3.13
C LEU A 99 2.88 11.75 1.75
N THR A 100 3.70 11.30 0.81
CA THR A 100 3.27 10.73 -0.47
C THR A 100 3.84 9.33 -0.56
N ILE A 101 2.96 8.34 -0.75
CA ILE A 101 3.35 6.96 -1.05
C ILE A 101 3.40 6.83 -2.56
N ILE A 102 4.54 6.43 -3.11
CA ILE A 102 4.79 6.41 -4.54
C ILE A 102 4.76 4.98 -5.05
N ASP A 103 3.96 4.76 -6.08
CA ASP A 103 4.04 3.56 -6.91
C ASP A 103 4.50 3.95 -8.33
N THR A 104 5.67 3.44 -8.71
CA THR A 104 6.30 3.70 -10.01
C THR A 104 6.34 2.48 -10.92
N ASP A 105 5.94 1.31 -10.41
CA ASP A 105 6.14 0.06 -11.13
C ASP A 105 4.89 -0.28 -11.95
N PRO A 106 5.03 -0.54 -13.26
CA PRO A 106 3.90 -0.92 -14.08
C PRO A 106 3.45 -2.36 -13.80
N PRO A 107 2.16 -2.68 -14.05
CA PRO A 107 1.67 -4.05 -13.98
C PRO A 107 2.49 -5.05 -14.80
N ILE A 108 2.49 -6.29 -14.36
CA ILE A 108 3.14 -7.40 -15.03
C ILE A 108 2.12 -8.25 -15.80
N ILE A 109 2.33 -8.37 -17.11
CA ILE A 109 1.52 -9.21 -18.00
C ILE A 109 2.30 -10.49 -18.36
N LYS A 110 1.82 -11.64 -17.87
CA LYS A 110 2.42 -12.95 -18.10
C LYS A 110 1.44 -13.89 -18.82
N TYR A 111 1.73 -14.17 -20.08
CA TYR A 111 1.08 -15.23 -20.84
C TYR A 111 1.91 -16.52 -20.76
N THR A 112 1.26 -17.63 -20.42
CA THR A 112 1.89 -18.96 -20.28
C THR A 112 1.31 -20.00 -21.24
N GLY A 113 0.39 -19.57 -22.10
CA GLY A 113 -0.31 -20.46 -23.01
C GLY A 113 0.51 -20.82 -24.25
N PRO A 114 -0.03 -21.72 -25.07
CA PRO A 114 0.59 -22.13 -26.32
C PRO A 114 0.70 -20.97 -27.31
N ALA A 115 1.79 -20.95 -28.09
CA ALA A 115 1.94 -20.04 -29.23
C ALA A 115 1.24 -20.57 -30.50
N LYS A 116 0.90 -21.87 -30.51
CA LYS A 116 0.22 -22.55 -31.62
C LYS A 116 -0.85 -23.49 -31.06
N ILE A 117 -2.06 -23.40 -31.58
CA ILE A 117 -3.22 -24.20 -31.18
C ILE A 117 -3.96 -24.71 -32.41
N GLU A 118 -4.64 -25.84 -32.27
CA GLU A 118 -5.68 -26.22 -33.22
C GLU A 118 -6.93 -25.38 -32.94
N GLY A 119 -7.71 -25.08 -33.98
CA GLY A 119 -8.93 -24.29 -33.83
C GLY A 119 -9.87 -24.90 -32.78
N ASP A 120 -10.06 -24.19 -31.67
CA ASP A 120 -10.86 -24.63 -30.52
C ASP A 120 -11.78 -23.48 -30.04
N PRO A 121 -13.11 -23.60 -30.22
CA PRO A 121 -14.06 -22.58 -29.75
C PRO A 121 -14.10 -22.45 -28.21
N ASN A 122 -13.49 -23.37 -27.47
CA ASN A 122 -13.41 -23.31 -26.01
C ASN A 122 -12.07 -22.77 -25.50
N PHE A 123 -11.15 -22.37 -26.39
CA PHE A 123 -9.90 -21.77 -25.95
C PHE A 123 -10.16 -20.42 -25.28
N ARG A 124 -9.81 -20.29 -24.00
CA ARG A 124 -9.97 -19.05 -23.23
C ARG A 124 -8.60 -18.47 -22.92
N LEU A 125 -8.33 -17.26 -23.40
CA LEU A 125 -7.06 -16.58 -23.13
C LEU A 125 -6.81 -16.39 -21.63
N SER A 126 -7.87 -16.10 -20.87
CA SER A 126 -7.80 -15.87 -19.42
C SER A 126 -7.33 -17.08 -18.62
N ASP A 127 -7.44 -18.30 -19.15
CA ASP A 127 -6.90 -19.51 -18.48
C ASP A 127 -5.35 -19.52 -18.48
N TYR A 128 -4.72 -18.76 -19.38
CA TYR A 128 -3.27 -18.72 -19.58
C TYR A 128 -2.63 -17.36 -19.27
N LEU A 129 -3.46 -16.36 -19.03
CA LEU A 129 -3.05 -14.98 -18.83
C LEU A 129 -3.10 -14.63 -17.35
N GLN A 130 -1.94 -14.29 -16.78
CA GLN A 130 -1.82 -13.72 -15.45
C GLN A 130 -1.44 -12.26 -15.60
N VAL A 131 -2.29 -11.37 -15.09
CA VAL A 131 -1.99 -9.94 -15.00
C VAL A 131 -2.06 -9.54 -13.55
N TYR A 132 -1.01 -8.93 -13.06
CA TYR A 132 -0.89 -8.59 -11.65
C TYR A 132 0.06 -7.43 -11.46
N ASP A 133 -0.08 -6.74 -10.35
CA ASP A 133 0.82 -5.72 -9.91
C ASP A 133 1.63 -6.20 -8.69
N ILE A 134 2.76 -5.57 -8.43
CA ILE A 134 3.62 -5.90 -7.30
C ILE A 134 3.86 -4.63 -6.50
N ARG A 135 3.50 -4.67 -5.21
CA ARG A 135 3.99 -3.67 -4.27
C ARG A 135 5.51 -3.82 -4.13
N PRO A 136 6.32 -2.87 -4.61
CA PRO A 136 7.72 -3.16 -4.98
C PRO A 136 8.58 -3.62 -3.80
N TYR A 137 8.35 -3.01 -2.63
CA TYR A 137 9.21 -3.19 -1.48
C TYR A 137 9.00 -4.54 -0.77
N ASP A 138 7.75 -4.88 -0.44
CA ASP A 138 7.40 -6.13 0.24
C ASP A 138 7.08 -7.28 -0.74
N LYS A 139 7.09 -6.98 -2.05
CA LYS A 139 6.87 -7.92 -3.15
C LYS A 139 5.52 -8.62 -3.08
N VAL A 140 4.52 -7.96 -2.51
CA VAL A 140 3.16 -8.50 -2.43
C VAL A 140 2.48 -8.37 -3.80
N LYS A 141 1.98 -9.51 -4.30
CA LYS A 141 1.29 -9.61 -5.57
C LYS A 141 -0.19 -9.26 -5.43
N PHE A 142 -0.71 -8.47 -6.37
CA PHE A 142 -2.13 -8.15 -6.50
C PHE A 142 -2.63 -8.55 -7.88
N ASP A 143 -3.55 -9.52 -7.96
CA ASP A 143 -4.13 -9.92 -9.24
C ASP A 143 -5.04 -8.82 -9.78
N LEU A 144 -4.81 -8.44 -11.03
CA LEU A 144 -5.69 -7.54 -11.76
C LEU A 144 -6.82 -8.36 -12.36
N HIS A 145 -7.99 -7.73 -12.49
CA HIS A 145 -9.16 -8.36 -13.06
C HIS A 145 -9.41 -7.89 -14.48
N GLU A 146 -9.97 -8.77 -15.31
CA GLU A 146 -10.47 -8.39 -16.62
C GLU A 146 -11.52 -7.28 -16.45
N LYS A 147 -11.45 -6.28 -17.31
CA LYS A 147 -12.32 -5.10 -17.28
C LYS A 147 -13.77 -5.53 -17.44
N ASP A 148 -14.57 -5.33 -16.40
CA ASP A 148 -16.01 -5.61 -16.37
C ASP A 148 -16.76 -4.33 -15.99
N GLY A 149 -17.44 -3.73 -16.97
CA GLY A 149 -18.28 -2.55 -16.77
C GLY A 149 -17.55 -1.29 -16.27
N SER A 150 -18.29 -0.41 -15.60
CA SER A 150 -17.89 0.98 -15.32
C SER A 150 -17.11 1.20 -14.02
N ASN A 151 -16.85 0.16 -13.23
CA ASN A 151 -16.16 0.31 -11.94
C ASN A 151 -15.06 -0.72 -11.79
N LYS A 152 -13.81 -0.28 -11.97
CA LYS A 152 -12.65 -0.81 -11.26
C LYS A 152 -11.48 0.18 -11.38
N GLN A 153 -10.88 0.48 -10.23
CA GLN A 153 -9.72 1.36 -10.13
C GLN A 153 -8.49 0.72 -10.81
N SER A 154 -8.40 -0.62 -10.87
CA SER A 154 -7.34 -1.37 -11.54
C SER A 154 -7.91 -2.51 -12.39
N TYR A 155 -7.38 -2.74 -13.59
CA TYR A 155 -7.94 -3.70 -14.55
C TYR A 155 -6.95 -4.09 -15.65
N TYR A 156 -7.27 -5.17 -16.38
CA TYR A 156 -6.67 -5.46 -17.67
C TYR A 156 -7.73 -5.70 -18.73
N GLU A 157 -7.39 -5.47 -19.99
CA GLU A 157 -8.21 -5.79 -21.15
C GLU A 157 -7.33 -6.28 -22.29
N TYR A 158 -7.92 -6.99 -23.24
CA TYR A 158 -7.20 -7.44 -24.42
C TYR A 158 -8.08 -7.39 -25.67
N ILE A 159 -7.43 -7.12 -26.79
CA ILE A 159 -8.06 -7.02 -28.11
C ILE A 159 -7.29 -7.92 -29.06
N CYS A 160 -8.01 -8.66 -29.90
CA CYS A 160 -7.40 -9.46 -30.96
C CYS A 160 -7.47 -8.71 -32.29
N ASP A 161 -6.31 -8.63 -32.95
CA ASP A 161 -6.11 -8.00 -34.25
C ASP A 161 -6.53 -6.50 -34.31
N GLU A 162 -6.35 -5.85 -35.45
CA GLU A 162 -6.46 -4.38 -35.58
C GLU A 162 -7.89 -3.83 -35.43
N ASN A 163 -8.90 -4.70 -35.31
CA ASN A 163 -10.31 -4.33 -35.19
C ASN A 163 -10.91 -5.01 -33.97
N ASN A 164 -11.63 -4.22 -33.15
CA ASN A 164 -12.27 -4.52 -31.86
C ASN A 164 -13.21 -5.76 -31.84
N GLN A 165 -12.70 -6.92 -32.21
CA GLN A 165 -13.40 -8.19 -32.29
C GLN A 165 -13.10 -9.00 -31.03
N THR A 166 -14.12 -9.70 -30.54
CA THR A 166 -13.95 -10.75 -29.55
C THR A 166 -12.90 -11.74 -30.03
N CYS A 167 -11.89 -12.01 -29.21
CA CYS A 167 -10.88 -13.03 -29.49
C CYS A 167 -11.55 -14.40 -29.68
N ASN A 168 -11.61 -14.87 -30.91
CA ASN A 168 -12.07 -16.21 -31.27
C ASN A 168 -10.90 -16.98 -31.91
N PHE A 169 -10.69 -18.21 -31.46
CA PHE A 169 -9.58 -19.06 -31.89
C PHE A 169 -10.08 -20.42 -32.42
N ASP A 170 -11.26 -20.42 -33.04
CA ASP A 170 -11.86 -21.60 -33.66
C ASP A 170 -11.30 -21.89 -35.06
N GLN A 171 -11.87 -22.90 -35.72
CA GLN A 171 -11.49 -23.33 -37.06
C GLN A 171 -11.73 -22.29 -38.17
N ASP A 172 -12.58 -21.29 -37.93
CA ASP A 172 -12.84 -20.21 -38.90
C ASP A 172 -11.83 -19.07 -38.75
N ALA A 173 -11.11 -19.02 -37.61
CA ALA A 173 -10.01 -18.12 -37.32
C ALA A 173 -8.63 -18.75 -37.60
N VAL A 174 -8.47 -19.55 -38.66
CA VAL A 174 -7.15 -20.10 -39.02
C VAL A 174 -6.21 -18.98 -39.48
N GLY A 175 -5.06 -18.85 -38.83
CA GLY A 175 -4.10 -17.80 -39.15
C GLY A 175 -3.21 -17.41 -37.99
N ILE A 176 -2.55 -16.26 -38.14
CA ILE A 176 -1.74 -15.65 -37.09
C ILE A 176 -2.54 -14.49 -36.51
N HIS A 177 -2.78 -14.55 -35.20
CA HIS A 177 -3.50 -13.52 -34.45
C HIS A 177 -2.53 -12.79 -33.53
N ASN A 178 -2.61 -11.46 -33.53
CA ASN A 178 -1.92 -10.63 -32.56
C ASN A 178 -2.91 -10.26 -31.46
N VAL A 179 -2.59 -10.62 -30.22
CA VAL A 179 -3.41 -10.27 -29.06
C VAL A 179 -2.69 -9.16 -28.32
N HIS A 180 -3.32 -7.99 -28.27
CA HIS A 180 -2.85 -6.79 -27.62
C HIS A 180 -3.46 -6.71 -26.22
N ILE A 181 -2.63 -6.80 -25.19
CA ILE A 181 -3.04 -6.82 -23.78
C ILE A 181 -2.61 -5.51 -23.15
N PHE A 182 -3.54 -4.84 -22.50
CA PHE A 182 -3.35 -3.61 -21.73
C PHE A 182 -3.69 -3.86 -20.27
N ALA A 183 -2.93 -3.26 -19.35
CA ALA A 183 -3.17 -3.35 -17.92
C ALA A 183 -2.93 -2.00 -17.25
N TYR A 184 -3.76 -1.69 -16.26
CA TYR A 184 -3.71 -0.47 -15.44
C TYR A 184 -3.82 -0.84 -13.96
N ASP A 185 -2.88 -0.36 -13.15
CA ASP A 185 -2.79 -0.69 -11.71
C ASP A 185 -3.72 0.13 -10.80
N GLY A 186 -4.30 1.23 -11.30
CA GLY A 186 -5.07 2.17 -10.48
C GLY A 186 -4.27 3.25 -9.77
N HIS A 187 -2.95 3.20 -9.85
CA HIS A 187 -2.03 4.19 -9.29
C HIS A 187 -1.45 5.11 -10.35
N GLY A 188 -1.70 4.84 -11.64
CA GLY A 188 -1.22 5.67 -12.74
C GLY A 188 -0.22 4.95 -13.64
N ASN A 189 0.14 3.70 -13.34
CA ASN A 189 1.05 2.93 -14.16
C ASN A 189 0.29 1.97 -15.09
N GLU A 190 0.82 1.87 -16.31
CA GLU A 190 0.23 1.09 -17.39
C GLU A 190 1.25 0.11 -17.95
N ALA A 191 0.78 -1.04 -18.39
CA ALA A 191 1.58 -2.02 -19.08
C ALA A 191 0.90 -2.47 -20.37
N TYR A 192 1.73 -2.72 -21.39
CA TYR A 192 1.27 -3.18 -22.68
C TYR A 192 2.10 -4.38 -23.14
N LYS A 193 1.42 -5.38 -23.69
CA LYS A 193 2.08 -6.57 -24.24
C LYS A 193 1.30 -7.12 -25.43
N THR A 194 2.01 -7.37 -26.52
CA THR A 194 1.48 -8.11 -27.66
C THR A 194 1.98 -9.56 -27.60
N ILE A 195 1.06 -10.51 -27.68
CA ILE A 195 1.38 -11.93 -27.88
C ILE A 195 0.89 -12.37 -29.27
N LYS A 196 1.48 -13.44 -29.77
CA LYS A 196 1.13 -14.01 -31.07
C LYS A 196 0.63 -15.44 -30.88
N ILE A 197 -0.54 -15.73 -31.41
CA ILE A 197 -1.14 -17.07 -31.39
C ILE A 197 -1.37 -17.50 -32.84
N THR A 198 -0.89 -18.71 -33.18
CA THR A 198 -1.13 -19.33 -34.48
C THR A 198 -2.24 -20.37 -34.33
N VAL A 199 -3.34 -20.18 -35.03
CA VAL A 199 -4.43 -21.14 -35.09
C VAL A 199 -4.27 -22.00 -36.35
N THR A 200 -4.25 -23.31 -36.18
CA THR A 200 -4.19 -24.27 -37.29
C THR A 200 -5.51 -25.01 -37.48
N PRO A 201 -5.81 -25.47 -38.71
CA PRO A 201 -6.97 -26.33 -38.94
C PRO A 201 -6.94 -27.55 -38.00
N PRO A 202 -8.10 -28.05 -37.56
CA PRO A 202 -8.17 -29.26 -36.76
C PRO A 202 -7.51 -30.42 -37.50
N ALA A 203 -6.77 -31.27 -36.78
CA ALA A 203 -6.24 -32.49 -37.35
C ALA A 203 -7.43 -33.39 -37.74
N TYR A 204 -7.66 -33.60 -39.04
CA TYR A 204 -8.64 -34.57 -39.51
C TYR A 204 -8.24 -35.96 -38.99
N HIS A 205 -8.97 -36.47 -37.99
CA HIS A 205 -8.88 -37.85 -37.52
C HIS A 205 -9.99 -38.70 -38.12
#